data_AF-A0A352KLN1-F1
#
_entry.id   AF-A0A352KLN1-F1
#
_cell.length_a   1.000
_cell.length_b   1.000
_cell.length_c   1.000
_cell.angle_alpha   90.00
_cell.angle_beta   90.00
_cell.angle_gamma   90.00
#
_symmetry.space_group_name_H-M   'P 1'
#
loop_
_entity.id
_entity.type
_entity.pdbx_description
1 polymer ?
#
loop_
_entity_poly.entity_id
_entity_poly.type
_entity_poly.pdbx_seq_one_letter_code
_entity_poly.pdbx_strand_id
1 'polypeptide(L)'
;GVFIREVPGGCMCCAAGLPMQIALNMLLARAKPHRLLIEPTGLGHPKEVLAVLISKHYRQALDLRATITLVDARKIHHDRYT
;
A
#
# COMPACT_ATOMS: atom_id res chain seq x y z
N GLY A 1 -14.37 12.02 -10.56
CA GLY A 1 -15.31 11.09 -9.90
C GLY A 1 -14.59 10.32 -8.81
N VAL A 2 -15.33 9.61 -7.96
CA VAL A 2 -14.76 8.67 -6.98
C VAL A 2 -14.71 7.27 -7.62
N PHE A 3 -13.57 6.59 -7.48
CA PHE A 3 -13.38 5.23 -8.00
C PHE A 3 -13.09 4.31 -6.83
N ILE A 4 -13.88 3.25 -6.70
CA ILE A 4 -13.74 2.28 -5.62
C ILE A 4 -13.52 0.91 -6.23
N ARG A 5 -12.57 0.16 -5.68
CA ARG A 5 -12.34 -1.23 -6.01
C ARG A 5 -12.05 -2.02 -4.75
N GLU A 6 -12.83 -3.08 -4.55
CA GLU A 6 -12.63 -4.01 -3.45
C GLU A 6 -11.50 -4.99 -3.77
N VAL A 7 -10.73 -5.35 -2.75
CA VAL A 7 -9.70 -6.39 -2.82
C VAL A 7 -10.30 -7.68 -2.26
N PRO A 8 -10.49 -8.73 -3.07
CA PRO A 8 -11.03 -10.00 -2.57
C PRO A 8 -9.99 -10.70 -1.68
N GLY A 9 -10.46 -11.39 -0.63
CA GLY A 9 -9.60 -12.14 0.28
C GLY A 9 -9.06 -11.35 1.48
N GLY A 10 -9.57 -10.14 1.73
CA GLY A 10 -9.28 -9.34 2.92
C GLY A 10 -8.68 -7.97 2.63
N CYS A 11 -7.95 -7.42 3.59
CA CYS A 11 -7.31 -6.12 3.43
C CYS A 11 -6.12 -6.18 2.45
N MET A 12 -5.76 -5.04 1.86
CA MET A 12 -4.65 -4.91 0.89
C MET A 12 -3.33 -5.56 1.38
N CYS A 13 -3.02 -5.47 2.67
CA CYS A 13 -1.80 -6.03 3.25
C CYS A 13 -1.84 -7.56 3.39
N CYS A 14 -2.97 -8.17 3.77
CA CYS A 14 -3.10 -9.63 3.89
C CYS A 14 -3.28 -10.30 2.52
N ALA A 15 -3.83 -9.56 1.55
CA ALA A 15 -4.04 -10.00 0.18
C ALA A 15 -2.99 -9.43 -0.80
N ALA A 16 -1.81 -9.03 -0.30
CA ALA A 16 -0.76 -8.32 -1.05
C ALA A 16 -0.21 -9.08 -2.26
N GLY A 17 -0.62 -10.34 -2.48
CA GLY A 17 -0.35 -11.09 -3.70
C GLY A 17 -1.19 -10.65 -4.90
N LEU A 18 -1.60 -11.63 -5.71
CA LEU A 18 -2.34 -11.42 -6.96
C LEU A 18 -3.66 -10.64 -6.80
N PRO A 19 -4.49 -10.86 -5.76
CA PRO A 19 -5.75 -10.12 -5.60
C PRO A 19 -5.57 -8.60 -5.49
N MET A 20 -4.60 -8.16 -4.68
CA MET A 20 -4.23 -6.74 -4.58
C MET A 20 -3.79 -6.20 -5.94
N GLN A 21 -2.94 -6.91 -6.66
CA GLN A 21 -2.40 -6.45 -7.95
C GLN A 21 -3.51 -6.25 -8.99
N ILE A 22 -4.47 -7.18 -9.06
CA ILE A 22 -5.63 -7.06 -9.96
C ILE A 22 -6.45 -5.83 -9.60
N ALA A 23 -6.80 -5.67 -8.32
CA ALA A 23 -7.60 -4.54 -7.86
C ALA A 23 -6.91 -3.20 -8.13
N LEU A 24 -5.60 -3.11 -7.86
CA LEU A 24 -4.80 -1.91 -8.11
C LEU A 24 -4.70 -1.60 -9.62
N ASN A 25 -4.46 -2.61 -10.47
CA ASN A 25 -4.40 -2.42 -11.92
C ASN A 25 -5.73 -1.89 -12.47
N MET A 26 -6.86 -2.44 -12.02
CA MET A 26 -8.19 -1.96 -12.41
C MET A 26 -8.42 -0.51 -11.98
N LEU A 27 -7.96 -0.15 -10.77
CA LEU A 27 -8.10 1.21 -10.25
C LEU A 27 -7.23 2.21 -11.02
N LEU A 28 -5.97 1.88 -11.29
CA LEU A 28 -5.06 2.72 -12.07
C LEU A 28 -5.57 2.94 -13.50
N ALA A 29 -6.06 1.88 -14.14
CA ALA A 29 -6.59 1.97 -15.51
C ALA A 29 -7.85 2.84 -15.63
N ARG A 30 -8.75 2.78 -14.63
CA ARG A 30 -9.98 3.60 -14.62
C ARG A 30 -9.75 5.02 -14.14
N ALA A 31 -9.08 5.18 -12.99
CA ALA A 31 -8.95 6.48 -12.33
C ALA A 31 -7.82 7.34 -12.93
N LYS A 32 -6.80 6.71 -13.54
CA LYS A 32 -5.61 7.35 -14.10
C LYS A 32 -5.05 8.47 -13.18
N PRO A 33 -4.77 8.17 -11.90
CA PRO A 33 -4.36 9.20 -10.96
C PRO A 33 -2.94 9.67 -11.24
N HIS A 34 -2.66 10.93 -10.91
CA HIS A 34 -1.29 11.47 -10.94
C HIS A 34 -0.44 10.98 -9.76
N ARG A 35 -1.08 10.58 -8.64
CA ARG A 35 -0.42 10.15 -7.41
C ARG A 35 -1.21 9.02 -6.76
N LEU A 36 -0.48 8.04 -6.22
CA LEU A 36 -1.01 6.94 -5.43
C LEU A 36 -0.49 7.06 -4.00
N LEU A 37 -1.39 7.24 -3.04
CA LEU A 37 -1.10 7.19 -1.61
C LEU A 37 -1.61 5.86 -1.07
N ILE A 38 -0.74 5.11 -0.40
CA ILE A 38 -1.10 3.85 0.24
C ILE A 38 -0.84 4.02 1.73
N GLU A 39 -1.86 3.70 2.53
CA GLU A 39 -1.77 3.73 3.99
C GLU A 39 -1.72 2.29 4.52
N PRO A 40 -0.53 1.75 4.84
CA PRO A 40 -0.39 0.42 5.45
C PRO A 40 -0.23 0.48 6.98
N THR A 41 -0.82 1.46 7.67
CA THR A 41 -0.66 1.62 9.13
C THR A 41 -1.33 0.46 9.90
N GLY A 42 -0.94 0.26 11.17
CA GLY A 42 -1.50 -0.79 12.02
C GLY A 42 -0.81 -2.14 11.84
N LEU A 43 -1.57 -3.18 11.48
CA LEU A 43 -1.10 -4.58 11.36
C LEU A 43 -0.57 -4.93 9.96
N GLY A 44 -0.32 -3.93 9.12
CA GLY A 44 0.18 -4.16 7.77
C GLY A 44 1.63 -4.65 7.76
N HIS A 45 1.99 -5.42 6.72
CA HIS A 45 3.38 -5.75 6.39
C HIS A 45 3.86 -4.79 5.27
N PRO A 46 4.37 -3.59 5.60
CA PRO A 46 4.75 -2.59 4.59
C PRO A 46 5.83 -3.12 3.63
N LYS A 47 6.67 -4.05 4.08
CA LYS A 47 7.67 -4.73 3.25
C LYS A 47 7.06 -5.44 2.05
N GLU A 48 5.95 -6.15 2.24
CA GLU A 48 5.30 -6.92 1.17
C GLU A 48 4.63 -5.99 0.15
N VAL A 49 3.92 -4.97 0.66
CA VAL A 49 3.32 -3.93 -0.18
C VAL A 49 4.40 -3.24 -1.02
N LEU A 50 5.51 -2.83 -0.42
CA LEU A 50 6.63 -2.22 -1.13
C LEU A 50 7.19 -3.15 -2.20
N ALA A 51 7.42 -4.44 -1.88
CA ALA A 51 7.92 -5.42 -2.83
C ALA A 51 7.02 -5.56 -4.07
N VAL A 52 5.70 -5.51 -3.89
CA VAL A 52 4.73 -5.53 -4.99
C VAL A 52 4.83 -4.26 -5.83
N LEU A 53 4.82 -3.08 -5.18
CA LEU A 53 4.83 -1.78 -5.88
C LEU A 53 6.11 -1.53 -6.68
N ILE A 54 7.25 -2.08 -6.25
CA ILE A 54 8.53 -1.98 -6.98
C ILE A 54 8.78 -3.15 -7.94
N SER A 55 7.86 -4.11 -8.01
CA SER A 55 8.01 -5.28 -8.86
C SER A 55 8.09 -4.90 -10.34
N LYS A 56 8.65 -5.80 -11.16
CA LYS A 56 8.81 -5.58 -12.60
C LYS A 56 7.51 -5.20 -13.30
N HIS A 57 6.37 -5.72 -12.82
CA HIS A 57 5.03 -5.45 -13.35
C HIS A 57 4.66 -3.96 -13.28
N TYR A 58 5.08 -3.26 -12.22
CA TYR A 58 4.69 -1.87 -11.97
C TYR A 58 5.71 -0.83 -12.39
N ARG A 59 6.94 -1.21 -12.79
CA ARG A 59 8.02 -0.25 -13.10
C ARG A 59 7.67 0.82 -14.13
N GLN A 60 6.78 0.51 -15.08
CA GLN A 60 6.38 1.46 -16.12
C GLN A 60 5.17 2.33 -15.70
N ALA A 61 4.41 1.90 -14.70
CA ALA A 61 3.16 2.53 -14.28
C ALA A 61 3.32 3.32 -12.96
N LEU A 62 4.22 2.91 -12.08
CA LEU A 62 4.44 3.48 -10.75
C LEU A 62 5.90 3.86 -10.56
N ASP A 63 6.09 5.01 -9.93
CA ASP A 63 7.38 5.54 -9.50
C ASP A 63 7.32 5.73 -7.99
N LEU A 64 7.94 4.79 -7.24
CA LEU A 64 7.89 4.81 -5.78
C LEU A 64 8.77 5.95 -5.25
N ARG A 65 8.14 6.96 -4.63
CA ARG A 65 8.82 8.17 -4.15
C ARG A 65 9.31 8.10 -2.71
N ALA A 66 8.39 7.93 -1.77
CA ALA A 66 8.70 8.02 -0.35
C ALA A 66 7.92 6.97 0.46
N THR A 67 8.56 6.43 1.48
CA THR A 67 7.91 5.67 2.56
C THR A 67 7.92 6.55 3.80
N ILE A 68 6.75 6.93 4.29
CA ILE A 68 6.59 7.85 5.42
C ILE A 68 6.12 7.05 6.62
N THR A 69 6.84 7.16 7.73
CA THR A 69 6.48 6.55 9.01
C THR A 69 6.08 7.64 10.00
N LEU A 70 4.92 7.47 10.63
CA LEU A 70 4.46 8.34 11.70
C LEU A 70 4.78 7.68 13.05
N VAL A 71 5.45 8.41 13.93
CA VAL A 71 5.83 7.94 15.27
C VAL A 71 5.14 8.82 16.30
N ASP A 72 4.48 8.19 17.28
CA ASP A 72 3.90 8.89 18.43
C ASP A 72 4.97 9.09 19.51
N ALA A 73 5.48 10.32 19.65
CA ALA A 73 6.53 10.66 20.60
C ALA A 73 6.18 10.31 22.06
N ARG A 74 4.88 10.31 22.41
CA ARG A 74 4.40 9.98 23.77
C ARG A 74 4.64 8.52 24.14
N LYS A 75 4.92 7.65 23.16
CA LYS A 75 5.10 6.20 23.35
C LYS A 75 6.56 5.75 23.31
N ILE A 76 7.51 6.66 23.09
CA ILE A 76 8.93 6.33 22.90
C ILE A 76 9.55 5.61 24.11
N HIS A 77 9.11 5.95 25.33
CA HIS A 77 9.64 5.36 26.57
C HIS A 77 8.80 4.21 27.11
N HIS A 78 7.86 3.68 26.32
CA HIS A 78 6.94 2.67 26.79
C HIS A 78 7.45 1.28 26.39
N ASP A 79 7.88 0.48 27.37
CA ASP A 79 8.55 -0.83 27.21
C ASP A 79 7.87 -1.81 26.24
N ARG A 80 6.54 -1.74 26.09
CA ARG A 80 5.79 -2.51 25.07
C ARG A 80 6.33 -2.32 23.63
N TYR A 81 6.95 -1.18 23.32
CA TYR A 81 7.32 -0.76 21.96
C TYR A 81 8.83 -0.63 21.72
N THR A 82 9.67 -0.89 22.73
CA THR A 82 11.15 -0.82 22.69
C THR A 82 11.75 -2.11 23.18
#